data_AF-A0A061PC28-F1
#
_entry.id   AF-A0A061PC28-F1
#
_cell.length_a   1.000
_cell.length_b   1.000
_cell.length_c   1.000
_cell.angle_alpha   90.00
_cell.angle_beta   90.00
_cell.angle_gamma   90.00
#
_symmetry.space_group_name_H-M   'P 1'
#
loop_
_entity.id
_entity.type
_entity.pdbx_description
1 polymer ?
#
loop_
_entity_poly.entity_id
_entity_poly.type
_entity_poly.pdbx_seq_one_letter_code
_entity_poly.pdbx_strand_id
1 'polypeptide(L)'
;MTQTIEIAVKKIIDEWDPQLLLLGGAPLDEYDVEIKQIIVQLEKTSDANHLANRIKQIFDESFSDDHDWNACVRVAHIIWQERSSNH
;
A
#
# COMPACT_ATOMS: atom_id res chain seq x y z
N MET A 1 -0.23 -14.44 13.05
CA MET A 1 0.76 -13.88 12.11
C MET A 1 0.20 -12.75 11.23
N THR A 2 -1.09 -12.41 11.34
CA THR A 2 -1.76 -11.36 10.53
C THR A 2 -1.54 -9.92 11.03
N GLN A 3 -1.32 -9.73 12.34
CA GLN A 3 -1.32 -8.38 12.93
C GLN A 3 -0.03 -7.57 12.64
N THR A 4 1.11 -8.23 12.40
CA THR A 4 2.39 -7.55 12.16
C THR A 4 2.50 -6.97 10.75
N ILE A 5 1.98 -7.69 9.74
CA ILE A 5 2.05 -7.24 8.35
C ILE A 5 1.10 -6.06 8.09
N GLU A 6 -0.07 -6.05 8.72
CA GLU A 6 -1.04 -4.95 8.62
C GLU A 6 -0.44 -3.64 9.16
N ILE A 7 0.23 -3.69 10.32
CA ILE A 7 0.92 -2.52 10.90
C ILE A 7 2.05 -2.03 9.97
N ALA A 8 2.79 -2.94 9.34
CA ALA A 8 3.88 -2.58 8.43
C ALA A 8 3.35 -1.91 7.16
N VAL A 9 2.35 -2.53 6.49
CA VAL A 9 1.71 -1.96 5.29
C VAL A 9 1.12 -0.60 5.60
N LYS A 10 0.43 -0.46 6.74
CA LYS A 10 -0.13 0.82 7.16
C LYS A 10 0.93 1.91 7.25
N LYS A 11 2.02 1.67 7.97
CA LYS A 11 3.10 2.66 8.11
C LYS A 11 3.68 3.09 6.77
N ILE A 12 3.89 2.15 5.85
CA ILE A 12 4.45 2.43 4.53
C ILE A 12 3.48 3.29 3.70
N ILE A 13 2.18 3.00 3.75
CA ILE A 13 1.15 3.77 3.03
C ILE A 13 0.97 5.16 3.65
N ASP A 14 0.93 5.25 4.99
CA ASP A 14 0.84 6.52 5.71
C ASP A 14 2.08 7.41 5.44
N GLU A 15 3.27 6.82 5.23
CA GLU A 15 4.47 7.57 4.85
C GLU A 15 4.47 7.98 3.37
N TRP A 16 3.89 7.14 2.50
CA TRP A 16 3.73 7.48 1.08
C TRP A 16 2.73 8.62 0.87
N ASP A 17 1.62 8.62 1.62
CA ASP A 17 0.55 9.63 1.65
C ASP A 17 0.27 10.26 0.27
N PRO A 18 -0.10 9.45 -0.75
CA PRO A 18 -0.13 9.91 -2.14
C PRO A 18 -1.11 11.06 -2.39
N GLN A 19 -2.14 11.17 -1.55
CA GLN A 19 -3.19 12.19 -1.64
C GLN A 19 -2.99 13.35 -0.66
N LEU A 20 -1.89 13.35 0.10
CA LEU A 20 -1.59 14.36 1.12
C LEU A 20 -2.69 14.49 2.19
N LEU A 21 -3.44 13.42 2.46
CA LEU A 21 -4.58 13.46 3.36
C LEU A 21 -4.09 13.55 4.81
N LEU A 22 -3.08 12.77 5.17
CA LEU A 22 -2.48 12.82 6.51
C LEU A 22 -1.75 14.15 6.72
N LEU A 23 -1.01 14.63 5.72
CA LEU A 23 -0.43 15.97 5.74
C LEU A 23 -1.51 17.06 5.86
N GLY A 24 -2.67 16.85 5.25
CA GLY A 24 -3.85 17.70 5.31
C GLY A 24 -4.62 17.66 6.62
N GLY A 25 -4.23 16.80 7.57
CA GLY A 25 -4.87 16.65 8.88
C GLY A 25 -6.06 15.70 8.90
N ALA A 26 -6.20 14.83 7.90
CA ALA A 26 -7.17 13.75 7.93
C ALA A 26 -6.87 12.79 9.10
N PRO A 27 -7.89 12.03 9.56
CA PRO A 27 -7.70 10.96 10.54
C PRO A 27 -6.66 9.92 10.10
N LEU A 28 -6.10 9.20 11.08
CA LEU A 28 -5.09 8.17 10.79
C LEU A 28 -5.66 6.96 10.04
N ASP A 29 -6.97 6.75 9.97
CA ASP A 29 -7.62 5.62 9.30
C ASP A 29 -8.01 5.90 7.84
N GLU A 30 -7.55 7.02 7.27
CA GLU A 30 -7.94 7.48 5.94
C GLU A 30 -7.68 6.46 4.81
N TYR A 31 -6.61 5.66 4.92
CA TYR A 31 -6.24 4.65 3.93
C TYR A 31 -6.62 3.21 4.32
N ASP A 32 -7.42 3.01 5.36
CA ASP A 32 -7.69 1.67 5.91
C ASP A 32 -8.36 0.72 4.89
N VAL A 33 -9.16 1.27 3.98
CA VAL A 33 -9.82 0.50 2.93
C VAL A 33 -8.79 0.00 1.91
N GLU A 34 -7.89 0.89 1.46
CA GLU A 34 -6.84 0.58 0.49
C GLU A 34 -5.82 -0.38 1.09
N ILE A 35 -5.42 -0.16 2.35
CA ILE A 35 -4.50 -1.03 3.09
C ILE A 35 -5.04 -2.46 3.16
N LYS A 36 -6.33 -2.65 3.48
CA LYS A 36 -6.97 -3.98 3.51
C LYS A 36 -6.93 -4.65 2.14
N GLN A 37 -7.20 -3.90 1.07
CA GLN A 37 -7.11 -4.43 -0.29
C GLN A 37 -5.68 -4.83 -0.66
N ILE A 38 -4.68 -4.04 -0.28
CA ILE A 38 -3.26 -4.33 -0.51
C ILE A 38 -2.85 -5.61 0.21
N ILE A 39 -3.24 -5.80 1.47
CA ILE A 39 -2.93 -7.01 2.24
C ILE A 39 -3.52 -8.26 1.54
N VAL A 40 -4.78 -8.17 1.10
CA VAL A 40 -5.43 -9.26 0.35
C VAL A 40 -4.70 -9.58 -0.95
N GLN A 41 -4.15 -8.57 -1.65
CA GLN A 41 -3.36 -8.79 -2.85
C GLN A 41 -1.98 -9.37 -2.52
N LEU A 42 -1.32 -8.89 -1.47
CA LEU A 42 0.00 -9.35 -1.03
C LEU A 42 0.05 -10.86 -0.78
N GLU A 43 -1.05 -11.44 -0.25
CA GLU A 43 -1.18 -12.89 -0.07
C GLU A 43 -1.31 -13.67 -1.38
N LYS A 44 -1.79 -13.01 -2.44
CA LYS A 44 -2.11 -13.61 -3.74
C LYS A 44 -1.03 -13.41 -4.80
N THR A 45 -0.20 -12.36 -4.69
CA THR A 45 0.84 -12.09 -5.69
C THR A 45 2.11 -12.91 -5.45
N SER A 46 2.82 -13.20 -6.54
CA SER A 46 4.10 -13.91 -6.57
C SER A 46 5.32 -13.00 -6.52
N ASP A 47 5.15 -11.71 -6.80
CA ASP A 47 6.23 -10.74 -6.91
C ASP A 47 5.75 -9.29 -6.67
N ALA A 48 6.74 -8.42 -6.43
CA ALA A 48 6.55 -7.01 -6.13
C ALA A 48 5.98 -6.21 -7.31
N ASN A 49 6.25 -6.59 -8.57
CA ASN A 49 5.74 -5.85 -9.73
C ASN A 49 4.24 -6.06 -9.91
N HIS A 50 3.75 -7.30 -9.71
CA HIS A 50 2.31 -7.55 -9.67
C HIS A 50 1.64 -6.80 -8.51
N LEU A 51 2.30 -6.71 -7.35
CA LEU A 51 1.80 -5.91 -6.24
C LEU A 51 1.74 -4.41 -6.59
N ALA A 52 2.75 -3.86 -7.27
CA ALA A 52 2.76 -2.47 -7.72
C ALA A 52 1.58 -2.13 -8.63
N ASN A 53 1.28 -3.03 -9.58
CA ASN A 53 0.11 -2.87 -10.46
C ASN A 53 -1.19 -2.85 -9.67
N ARG A 54 -1.31 -3.71 -8.64
CA ARG A 54 -2.50 -3.71 -7.77
C ARG A 54 -2.60 -2.48 -6.90
N ILE A 55 -1.50 -2.00 -6.32
CA ILE A 55 -1.48 -0.76 -5.53
C ILE A 55 -1.95 0.41 -6.39
N LYS A 56 -1.39 0.55 -7.61
CA LYS A 56 -1.81 1.58 -8.55
C LYS A 56 -3.32 1.51 -8.83
N GLN A 57 -3.83 0.33 -9.19
CA GLN A 57 -5.27 0.15 -9.46
C GLN A 57 -6.14 0.54 -8.27
N ILE A 58 -5.80 0.08 -7.06
CA ILE A 58 -6.55 0.37 -5.84
C ILE A 58 -6.63 1.89 -5.60
N PHE A 59 -5.50 2.59 -5.69
CA PHE A 59 -5.44 4.02 -5.44
C PHE A 59 -6.07 4.84 -6.58
N ASP A 60 -5.85 4.47 -7.83
CA ASP A 60 -6.48 5.11 -8.98
C ASP A 60 -8.00 4.99 -8.93
N GLU A 61 -8.53 3.81 -8.56
CA GLU A 61 -9.98 3.59 -8.42
C GLU A 61 -10.56 4.35 -7.22
N SER A 62 -9.86 4.40 -6.08
CA SER A 62 -10.35 5.03 -4.86
C SER A 62 -10.39 6.55 -4.95
N PHE A 63 -9.41 7.15 -5.63
CA PHE A 63 -9.26 8.60 -5.71
C PHE A 63 -9.57 9.17 -7.10
N SER A 64 -9.90 8.31 -8.08
CA SER A 64 -10.14 8.71 -9.47
C SER A 64 -8.99 9.54 -10.06
N ASP A 65 -7.75 9.13 -9.74
CA ASP A 65 -6.51 9.81 -10.08
C ASP A 65 -5.53 8.86 -10.80
N ASP A 66 -4.52 9.39 -11.48
CA ASP A 66 -3.47 8.61 -12.16
C ASP A 66 -2.17 8.66 -11.36
N HIS A 67 -1.99 7.70 -10.44
CA HIS A 67 -0.83 7.66 -9.56
C HIS A 67 0.46 7.30 -10.31
N ASP A 68 1.57 7.98 -9.98
CA ASP A 68 2.88 7.72 -10.59
C ASP A 68 3.27 6.24 -10.45
N TRP A 69 3.53 5.60 -11.59
CA TRP A 69 3.92 4.19 -11.64
C TRP A 69 5.20 3.92 -10.84
N ASN A 70 6.18 4.82 -10.90
CA ASN A 70 7.44 4.62 -10.18
C ASN A 70 7.24 4.68 -8.67
N ALA A 71 6.35 5.54 -8.18
CA ALA A 71 5.95 5.58 -6.77
C ALA A 71 5.29 4.28 -6.34
N CYS A 72 4.35 3.76 -7.13
CA CYS A 72 3.68 2.48 -6.86
C CYS A 72 4.68 1.32 -6.80
N VAL A 73 5.66 1.28 -7.72
CA VAL A 73 6.74 0.27 -7.73
C VAL A 73 7.59 0.37 -6.47
N ARG A 74 8.03 1.58 -6.08
CA ARG A 74 8.84 1.78 -4.86
C ARG A 74 8.11 1.25 -3.62
N VAL A 75 6.85 1.66 -3.44
CA VAL A 75 6.02 1.26 -2.29
C VAL A 75 5.79 -0.25 -2.26
N ALA A 76 5.46 -0.85 -3.41
CA ALA A 76 5.26 -2.29 -3.52
C ALA A 76 6.52 -3.08 -3.14
N HIS A 77 7.70 -2.62 -3.56
CA HIS A 77 8.96 -3.26 -3.22
C HIS A 77 9.25 -3.21 -1.72
N ILE A 78 8.99 -2.08 -1.05
CA ILE A 78 9.16 -1.96 0.40
C ILE A 78 8.23 -2.93 1.13
N ILE A 79 6.94 -2.95 0.75
CA ILE A 79 5.95 -3.89 1.33
C ILE A 79 6.37 -5.35 1.11
N TRP A 80 6.85 -5.67 -0.09
CA TRP A 80 7.28 -7.02 -0.44
C TRP A 80 8.50 -7.49 0.37
N GLN A 81 9.45 -6.59 0.64
CA GLN A 81 10.60 -6.87 1.49
C GLN A 81 10.19 -7.09 2.95
N GLU A 82 9.30 -6.26 3.49
CA GLU A 82 8.76 -6.43 4.85
C GLU A 82 8.05 -7.78 5.04
N ARG A 83 7.33 -8.26 4.01
CA ARG A 83 6.75 -9.60 4.02
C ARG A 83 7.83 -10.70 4.16
N SER A 84 8.93 -10.53 3.45
CA SER A 84 10.01 -11.54 3.34
C SER A 84 10.88 -11.59 4.60
N SER A 85 11.01 -10.47 5.32
CA SER A 85 11.72 -10.38 6.60
C SER A 85 10.95 -10.98 7.79
N ASN A 86 9.65 -11.25 7.63
CA ASN A 86 8.77 -11.83 8.65
C ASN A 86 8.46 -13.32 8.43
N HIS A 87 9.21 -13.99 7.54
CA HIS A 87 9.24 -15.45 7.36
C HIS A 87 10.58 -16.01 7.84
#